data_AF-A0A6C0BV67-F1
#
_entry.id   AF-A0A6C0BV67-F1
#
_cell.length_a   1.000
_cell.length_b   1.000
_cell.length_c   1.000
_cell.angle_alpha   90.00
_cell.angle_beta   90.00
_cell.angle_gamma   90.00
#
_symmetry.space_group_name_H-M   'P 1'
#
loop_
_entity.id
_entity.type
_entity.pdbx_description
1 polymer ?
#
loop_
_entity_poly.entity_id
_entity_poly.type
_entity_poly.pdbx_seq_one_letter_code
_entity_poly.pdbx_strand_id
1 'polypeptide(L)'
;MNQMNQMNQMNQMNQMNQMNQMNKKKKNYLLICELFHPHLHGYDINESDPNIHGHHLIIHIDDNNHQDSEYYSNSDSDSNSEDDYFILNKVMIDIYKKKYKYLTESYKKNNLEIFHPTIRNYFNIISQDNYITPQIGYQVYLSGNECVAILKTFWLRIIQRCWRRVYYARKEMLKPPNIIQYLRIRETGPNYCIRIPSIHGMFWATSYLITG
;
A
#
# COMPACT_ATOMS: atom_id res chain seq x y z
N MET A 1 38.43 33.97 -16.87
CA MET A 1 38.71 32.52 -16.74
C MET A 1 38.15 31.87 -15.46
N ASN A 2 38.07 32.57 -14.32
CA ASN A 2 37.56 31.97 -13.06
C ASN A 2 36.05 31.70 -12.98
N GLN A 3 35.19 32.50 -13.63
CA GLN A 3 33.74 32.33 -13.53
C GLN A 3 33.22 31.06 -14.24
N MET A 4 33.83 30.68 -15.35
CA MET A 4 33.43 29.48 -16.11
C MET A 4 33.79 28.19 -15.36
N ASN A 5 34.92 28.18 -14.65
CA ASN A 5 35.31 27.07 -13.80
C ASN A 5 34.44 26.93 -12.56
N GLN A 6 34.02 28.06 -11.96
CA GLN A 6 33.09 28.05 -10.82
C GLN A 6 31.69 27.53 -11.22
N MET A 7 31.19 27.92 -12.40
CA MET A 7 29.90 27.45 -12.91
C MET A 7 29.92 25.94 -13.21
N ASN A 8 31.01 25.43 -13.77
CA ASN A 8 31.18 24.00 -14.03
C ASN A 8 31.28 23.17 -12.74
N GLN A 9 31.98 23.67 -11.72
CA GLN A 9 32.05 23.02 -10.40
C GLN A 9 30.69 22.98 -9.70
N MET A 10 29.92 24.07 -9.78
CA MET A 10 28.56 24.14 -9.21
C MET A 10 27.60 23.15 -9.89
N ASN A 11 27.68 23.01 -11.21
CA ASN A 11 26.88 22.04 -11.97
C ASN A 11 27.24 20.59 -11.62
N GLN A 12 28.53 20.28 -11.46
CA GLN A 12 28.99 18.95 -11.03
C GLN A 12 28.52 18.62 -9.61
N MET A 13 28.58 19.59 -8.70
CA MET A 13 28.12 19.42 -7.32
C MET A 13 26.59 19.19 -7.25
N ASN A 14 25.81 19.90 -8.07
CA ASN A 14 24.37 19.69 -8.19
C ASN A 14 24.01 18.31 -8.75
N GLN A 15 24.73 17.85 -9.78
CA GLN A 15 24.55 16.50 -10.34
C GLN A 15 24.91 15.40 -9.33
N MET A 16 25.98 15.59 -8.56
CA MET A 16 26.39 14.64 -7.52
C MET A 16 25.39 14.59 -6.36
N ASN A 17 24.83 15.74 -5.96
CA ASN A 17 23.77 15.80 -4.96
C ASN A 17 22.47 15.14 -5.44
N GLN A 18 22.09 15.32 -6.71
CA GLN A 18 20.95 14.62 -7.31
C GLN A 18 21.19 13.10 -7.36
N MET A 19 22.39 12.65 -7.74
CA MET A 19 22.75 11.22 -7.70
C MET A 19 22.75 10.64 -6.29
N ASN A 20 23.22 11.38 -5.30
CA ASN A 20 23.21 10.95 -3.89
C ASN A 20 21.80 10.90 -3.30
N GLN A 21 20.90 11.81 -3.71
CA GLN A 21 19.48 11.72 -3.39
C GLN A 21 18.82 10.50 -4.04
N MET A 22 19.21 10.13 -5.26
CA MET A 22 18.74 8.91 -5.93
C MET A 22 19.30 7.62 -5.28
N ASN A 23 20.52 7.65 -4.74
CA ASN A 23 21.19 6.50 -4.12
C ASN A 23 20.85 6.29 -2.64
N LYS A 24 20.13 7.22 -2.00
CA LYS A 24 19.62 7.00 -0.64
C LYS A 24 18.54 5.92 -0.70
N LYS A 25 18.79 4.77 -0.05
CA LYS A 25 17.86 3.64 0.01
C LYS A 25 16.49 4.17 0.43
N LYS A 26 15.49 4.10 -0.47
CA LYS A 26 14.16 4.64 -0.21
C LYS A 26 13.54 3.95 1.00
N LYS A 27 13.36 4.70 2.09
CA LYS A 27 12.69 4.23 3.31
C LYS A 27 11.24 3.92 2.97
N ASN A 28 10.75 2.78 3.44
CA ASN A 28 9.33 2.47 3.38
C ASN A 28 8.70 2.94 4.67
N TYR A 29 7.51 3.50 4.57
CA TYR A 29 6.71 4.02 5.67
C TYR A 29 5.39 3.28 5.74
N LEU A 30 4.79 3.28 6.93
CA LEU A 30 3.37 3.03 7.06
C LEU A 30 2.65 4.35 6.79
N LEU A 31 1.71 4.33 5.84
CA LEU A 31 1.10 5.51 5.25
C LEU A 31 -0.42 5.37 5.32
N ILE A 32 -1.11 6.46 5.59
CA ILE A 32 -2.53 6.59 5.26
C ILE A 32 -2.60 7.43 4.00
N CYS A 33 -3.29 6.91 2.98
CA CYS A 33 -3.38 7.57 1.69
C CYS A 33 -4.78 7.44 1.08
N GLU A 34 -5.14 8.41 0.25
CA GLU A 34 -6.37 8.39 -0.55
C GLU A 34 -6.05 8.58 -2.03
N LEU A 35 -6.93 8.10 -2.89
CA LEU A 35 -6.76 8.22 -4.33
C LEU A 35 -7.04 9.66 -4.78
N PHE A 36 -6.13 10.26 -5.56
CA PHE A 36 -6.29 11.65 -6.02
C PHE A 36 -7.54 11.84 -6.88
N HIS A 37 -8.40 12.81 -6.54
CA HIS A 37 -9.56 13.18 -7.34
C HIS A 37 -9.57 14.70 -7.59
N PRO A 38 -9.53 15.18 -8.85
CA PRO A 38 -9.38 16.61 -9.16
C PRO A 38 -10.41 17.51 -8.49
N HIS A 39 -11.69 17.12 -8.51
CA HIS A 39 -12.75 17.93 -7.91
C HIS A 39 -12.77 17.91 -6.37
N LEU A 40 -12.16 16.89 -5.74
CA LEU A 40 -12.17 16.78 -4.28
C LEU A 40 -10.93 17.40 -3.65
N HIS A 41 -9.79 17.36 -4.35
CA HIS A 41 -8.51 17.82 -3.84
C HIS A 41 -8.06 19.15 -4.48
N GLY A 42 -8.73 19.60 -5.54
CA GLY A 42 -8.25 20.69 -6.37
C GLY A 42 -7.24 20.18 -7.41
N TYR A 43 -7.32 20.73 -8.62
CA TYR A 43 -6.33 20.54 -9.67
C TYR A 43 -6.18 21.85 -10.41
N ASP A 44 -4.99 22.41 -10.43
CA ASP A 44 -4.65 23.59 -11.22
C ASP A 44 -3.69 23.18 -12.33
N ILE A 45 -4.02 23.53 -13.57
CA ILE A 45 -3.18 23.21 -14.73
C ILE A 45 -1.81 23.90 -14.69
N ASN A 46 -1.68 25.01 -13.96
CA ASN A 46 -0.43 25.78 -13.87
C ASN A 46 0.45 25.33 -12.70
N GLU A 47 -0.16 24.86 -11.61
CA GLU A 47 0.56 24.52 -10.39
C GLU A 47 0.69 23.01 -10.18
N SER A 48 -0.31 22.22 -10.59
CA SER A 48 -0.32 20.78 -10.32
C SER A 48 0.50 19.98 -11.33
N ASP A 49 1.10 18.88 -10.88
CA ASP A 49 1.79 17.94 -11.77
C ASP A 49 0.78 17.26 -12.71
N PRO A 50 0.99 17.26 -14.03
CA PRO A 50 0.06 16.65 -14.99
C PRO A 50 -0.10 15.14 -14.80
N ASN A 51 0.85 14.48 -14.15
CA ASN A 51 0.81 13.05 -13.90
C ASN A 51 0.10 12.68 -12.60
N ILE A 52 -0.35 13.64 -11.77
CA ILE A 52 -0.97 13.35 -10.47
C ILE A 52 -2.21 12.44 -10.54
N HIS A 53 -2.85 12.39 -11.70
CA HIS A 53 -4.01 11.53 -11.94
C HIS A 53 -3.70 10.05 -11.71
N GLY A 54 -4.41 9.44 -10.75
CA GLY A 54 -4.25 8.03 -10.39
C GLY A 54 -3.16 7.75 -9.35
N HIS A 55 -2.46 8.77 -8.87
CA HIS A 55 -1.60 8.64 -7.69
C HIS A 55 -2.43 8.62 -6.39
N HIS A 56 -1.81 8.10 -5.34
CA HIS A 56 -2.36 8.12 -3.99
C HIS A 56 -1.74 9.32 -3.26
N LEU A 57 -2.57 10.26 -2.81
CA LEU A 57 -2.15 11.34 -1.94
C LEU A 57 -1.87 10.81 -0.53
N ILE A 58 -0.78 11.29 0.07
CA ILE A 58 -0.46 10.97 1.46
C ILE A 58 -1.26 11.89 2.39
N ILE A 59 -2.01 11.28 3.30
CA ILE A 59 -2.74 11.96 4.37
C ILE A 59 -1.88 12.00 5.64
N HIS A 60 -1.23 10.87 5.95
CA HIS A 60 -0.44 10.71 7.16
C HIS A 60 0.73 9.76 6.90
N ILE A 61 1.88 10.08 7.48
CA ILE A 61 3.08 9.25 7.46
C ILE A 61 3.42 8.88 8.89
N ASP A 62 3.53 7.58 9.12
CA ASP A 62 4.16 7.06 10.32
C ASP A 62 5.66 7.00 10.09
N ASP A 63 6.32 8.08 10.54
CA ASP A 63 7.77 8.09 10.69
C ASP A 63 8.08 7.81 12.17
N ASN A 64 8.48 6.57 12.46
CA ASN A 64 8.99 6.12 13.77
C ASN A 64 10.19 6.95 14.31
N ASN A 65 10.62 8.01 13.61
CA ASN A 65 11.61 8.95 14.07
C ASN A 65 10.96 10.02 14.95
N HIS A 66 10.86 9.74 16.25
CA HIS A 66 10.48 10.70 17.30
C HIS A 66 11.51 11.84 17.47
N GLN A 67 11.70 12.70 16.47
CA GLN A 67 12.53 13.90 16.66
C GLN A 67 11.81 15.24 16.49
N ASP A 68 10.64 15.30 15.84
CA ASP A 68 10.04 16.61 15.49
C ASP A 68 8.62 16.86 16.04
N SER A 69 8.13 16.08 17.01
CA SER A 69 6.86 16.38 17.68
C SER A 69 7.01 17.40 18.82
N GLU A 70 7.61 18.57 18.53
CA GLU A 70 7.74 19.67 19.50
C GLU A 70 6.51 20.62 19.51
N TYR A 71 5.50 20.38 18.67
CA TYR A 71 4.44 21.37 18.45
C TYR A 71 3.20 21.25 19.38
N TYR A 72 3.07 20.18 20.18
CA TYR A 72 1.94 20.01 21.10
C TYR A 72 2.34 19.39 22.46
N SER A 73 3.41 19.88 23.09
CA SER A 73 3.70 19.57 24.50
C SER A 73 3.36 20.77 25.38
N ASN A 74 2.12 20.77 25.88
CA ASN A 74 1.74 21.50 27.09
C ASN A 74 0.50 20.80 27.66
N SER A 75 0.70 19.62 28.24
CA SER A 75 -0.14 19.15 29.34
C SER A 75 0.61 18.00 30.03
N ASP A 76 0.98 18.22 31.28
CA ASP A 76 1.58 17.23 32.17
C ASP A 76 0.69 15.98 32.26
N SER A 77 1.20 14.83 31.82
CA SER A 77 0.74 13.53 32.31
C SER A 77 1.73 12.42 31.90
N ASP A 78 2.41 11.86 32.89
CA ASP A 78 3.13 10.59 32.79
C ASP A 78 2.15 9.47 32.36
N SER A 79 2.19 9.07 31.08
CA SER A 79 1.55 7.83 30.61
C SER A 79 2.19 7.35 29.30
N ASN A 80 2.30 6.04 29.14
CA ASN A 80 3.05 5.33 28.11
C ASN A 80 2.77 5.82 26.67
N SER A 81 3.77 6.44 26.04
CA SER A 81 3.68 7.13 24.75
C SER A 81 3.39 6.25 23.52
N GLU A 82 3.44 4.93 23.65
CA GLU A 82 3.13 4.01 22.54
C GLU A 82 1.61 3.91 22.30
N ASP A 83 0.79 3.96 23.35
CA ASP A 83 -0.66 3.81 23.24
C ASP A 83 -1.29 5.03 22.52
N ASP A 84 -0.79 6.23 22.81
CA ASP A 84 -1.28 7.49 22.22
C ASP A 84 -1.03 7.59 20.70
N TYR A 85 0.06 6.99 20.22
CA TYR A 85 0.41 7.00 18.79
C TYR A 85 -0.51 6.09 17.95
N PHE A 86 -0.80 4.88 18.46
CA PHE A 86 -1.78 4.00 17.83
C PHE A 86 -3.19 4.59 17.87
N ILE A 87 -3.52 5.35 18.92
CA ILE A 87 -4.77 6.10 19.02
C ILE A 87 -4.85 7.15 17.90
N LEU A 88 -3.80 7.92 17.65
CA LEU A 88 -3.82 8.97 16.62
C LEU A 88 -4.05 8.41 15.21
N ASN A 89 -3.36 7.31 14.86
CA ASN A 89 -3.56 6.62 13.58
C ASN A 89 -5.00 6.11 13.42
N LYS A 90 -5.57 5.54 14.49
CA LYS A 90 -6.95 5.06 14.49
C LYS A 90 -7.96 6.20 14.35
N VAL A 91 -7.75 7.31 15.06
CA VAL A 91 -8.58 8.51 14.97
C VAL A 91 -8.57 9.09 13.57
N MET A 92 -7.40 9.20 12.93
CA MET A 92 -7.28 9.69 11.55
C MET A 92 -8.05 8.80 10.56
N ILE A 93 -7.91 7.48 10.67
CA ILE A 93 -8.66 6.53 9.84
C ILE A 93 -10.17 6.72 10.06
N ASP A 94 -10.62 6.84 11.30
CA ASP A 94 -12.05 6.98 11.62
C ASP A 94 -12.63 8.30 11.10
N ILE A 95 -11.87 9.40 11.14
CA ILE A 95 -12.26 10.70 10.56
C ILE A 95 -12.47 10.55 9.05
N TYR A 96 -11.49 9.97 8.34
CA TYR A 96 -11.59 9.83 6.89
C TYR A 96 -12.66 8.81 6.47
N LYS A 97 -12.88 7.75 7.23
CA LYS A 97 -14.01 6.84 7.01
C LYS A 97 -15.35 7.57 7.12
N LYS A 98 -15.52 8.43 8.14
CA LYS A 98 -16.71 9.27 8.29
C LYS A 98 -16.87 10.25 7.12
N LYS A 99 -15.79 10.91 6.68
CA LYS A 99 -15.76 11.80 5.50
C LYS A 99 -16.32 11.11 4.26
N TYR A 100 -15.78 9.93 3.91
CA TYR A 100 -16.20 9.21 2.71
C TYR A 100 -17.57 8.55 2.83
N LYS A 101 -17.96 8.10 4.03
CA LYS A 101 -19.32 7.62 4.30
C LYS A 101 -20.34 8.73 4.05
N TYR A 102 -20.11 9.91 4.63
CA TYR A 102 -20.99 11.07 4.41
C TYR A 102 -21.04 11.47 2.92
N LEU A 103 -19.87 11.52 2.26
CA LEU A 103 -19.78 11.84 0.84
C LEU A 103 -20.62 10.86 0.00
N THR A 104 -20.42 9.55 0.18
CA THR A 104 -21.11 8.53 -0.60
C THR A 104 -22.62 8.49 -0.32
N GLU A 105 -23.04 8.68 0.93
CA GLU A 105 -24.46 8.80 1.31
C GLU A 105 -25.11 10.04 0.68
N SER A 106 -24.44 11.19 0.70
CA SER A 106 -24.94 12.44 0.09
C SER A 106 -25.14 12.30 -1.41
N TYR A 107 -24.18 11.71 -2.12
CA TYR A 107 -24.30 11.49 -3.57
C TYR A 107 -25.42 10.50 -3.92
N LYS A 108 -25.56 9.40 -3.16
CA LYS A 108 -26.67 8.45 -3.33
C LYS A 108 -28.03 9.12 -3.12
N LYS A 109 -28.16 9.93 -2.06
CA LYS A 109 -29.42 10.61 -1.74
C LYS A 109 -29.86 11.58 -2.84
N ASN A 110 -28.90 12.24 -3.49
CA ASN A 110 -29.16 13.21 -4.55
C ASN A 110 -29.19 12.57 -5.96
N ASN A 111 -29.07 11.24 -6.10
CA ASN A 111 -28.93 10.54 -7.37
C ASN A 111 -27.80 11.09 -8.26
N LEU A 112 -26.68 11.48 -7.63
CA LEU A 112 -25.49 11.99 -8.32
C LEU A 112 -24.41 10.91 -8.37
N GLU A 113 -23.59 10.95 -9.41
CA GLU A 113 -22.48 10.01 -9.61
C GLU A 113 -21.13 10.74 -9.55
N ILE A 114 -20.16 10.18 -8.82
CA ILE A 114 -18.81 10.73 -8.70
C ILE A 114 -17.91 10.09 -9.75
N PHE A 115 -17.55 10.86 -10.77
CA PHE A 115 -16.68 10.40 -11.87
C PHE A 115 -15.23 10.80 -11.63
N HIS A 116 -14.35 9.81 -11.66
CA HIS A 116 -12.90 10.03 -11.63
C HIS A 116 -12.33 9.92 -13.06
N PRO A 117 -11.40 10.82 -13.47
CA PRO A 117 -10.86 10.83 -14.84
C PRO A 117 -10.27 9.49 -15.31
N THR A 118 -9.43 8.87 -14.46
CA THR A 118 -8.74 7.61 -14.80
C THR A 118 -9.46 6.35 -14.32
N ILE A 119 -10.21 6.42 -13.21
CA ILE A 119 -10.66 5.24 -12.46
C ILE A 119 -12.17 5.07 -12.62
N ARG A 120 -12.54 4.16 -13.53
CA ARG A 120 -13.95 3.90 -13.88
C ARG A 120 -14.81 3.49 -12.70
N ASN A 121 -14.25 2.70 -11.77
CA ASN A 121 -14.98 2.15 -10.63
C ASN A 121 -14.77 2.95 -9.33
N TYR A 122 -14.50 4.26 -9.44
CA TYR A 122 -14.10 5.10 -8.30
C TYR A 122 -15.16 5.12 -7.19
N PHE A 123 -16.42 5.34 -7.55
CA PHE A 123 -17.51 5.43 -6.58
C PHE A 123 -17.63 4.16 -5.71
N ASN A 124 -17.48 2.98 -6.31
CA ASN A 124 -17.50 1.72 -5.59
C ASN A 124 -16.26 1.53 -4.71
N ILE A 125 -15.09 2.04 -5.11
CA ILE A 125 -13.87 2.00 -4.30
C ILE A 125 -14.06 2.84 -3.03
N ILE A 126 -14.50 4.08 -3.16
CA ILE A 126 -14.66 4.99 -2.00
C ILE A 126 -15.85 4.63 -1.10
N SER A 127 -16.82 3.87 -1.62
CA SER A 127 -17.98 3.38 -0.86
C SER A 127 -17.65 2.20 0.05
N GLN A 128 -16.47 1.61 -0.07
CA GLN A 128 -16.07 0.47 0.76
C GLN A 128 -15.61 0.93 2.15
N ASP A 129 -16.03 0.21 3.19
CA ASP A 129 -15.60 0.46 4.57
C ASP A 129 -14.08 0.33 4.78
N ASN A 130 -13.42 -0.43 3.91
CA ASN A 130 -11.97 -0.65 3.91
C ASN A 130 -11.22 0.19 2.87
N TYR A 131 -11.83 1.26 2.35
CA TYR A 131 -11.16 2.18 1.43
C TYR A 131 -9.94 2.84 2.09
N ILE A 132 -10.16 3.51 3.23
CA ILE A 132 -9.09 4.15 3.99
C ILE A 132 -8.48 3.11 4.94
N THR A 133 -7.30 2.63 4.57
CA THR A 133 -6.53 1.64 5.33
C THR A 133 -5.05 2.01 5.33
N PRO A 134 -4.29 1.62 6.38
CA PRO A 134 -2.84 1.76 6.38
C PRO A 134 -2.22 0.97 5.21
N GLN A 135 -1.32 1.63 4.48
CA GLN A 135 -0.56 1.07 3.37
C GLN A 135 0.93 1.15 3.64
N ILE A 136 1.70 0.26 3.02
CA ILE A 136 3.17 0.32 3.04
C ILE A 136 3.64 0.87 1.70
N GLY A 137 4.37 1.97 1.74
CA GLY A 137 4.86 2.64 0.54
C GLY A 137 6.05 3.54 0.83
N TYR A 138 6.49 4.27 -0.18
CA TYR A 138 7.43 5.37 0.02
C TYR A 138 6.84 6.66 -0.54
N GLN A 139 7.24 7.76 0.07
CA GLN A 139 6.85 9.10 -0.28
C GLN A 139 7.63 9.60 -1.49
N VAL A 140 6.93 10.30 -2.38
CA VAL A 140 7.49 11.03 -3.51
C VAL A 140 6.79 12.37 -3.61
N TYR A 141 7.55 13.44 -3.83
CA TYR A 141 6.99 14.73 -4.19
C TYR A 141 7.01 14.86 -5.72
N LEU A 142 5.87 15.28 -6.27
CA LEU A 142 5.72 15.62 -7.69
C LEU A 142 6.16 17.07 -7.96
N SER A 143 6.18 17.49 -9.24
CA SER A 143 6.66 18.83 -9.59
C SER A 143 5.78 19.96 -9.07
N GLY A 144 4.49 19.69 -8.82
CA GLY A 144 3.52 20.63 -8.26
C GLY A 144 3.48 20.65 -6.73
N ASN A 145 4.54 20.19 -6.07
CA ASN A 145 4.65 20.03 -4.61
C ASN A 145 3.62 19.06 -3.99
N GLU A 146 2.96 18.22 -4.78
CA GLU A 146 2.01 17.25 -4.23
C GLU A 146 2.74 16.04 -3.65
N CYS A 147 2.31 15.63 -2.46
CA CYS A 147 2.89 14.53 -1.71
C CYS A 147 2.16 13.21 -2.05
N VAL A 148 2.80 12.35 -2.83
CA VAL A 148 2.21 11.09 -3.30
C VAL A 148 2.91 9.86 -2.73
N ALA A 149 2.14 8.79 -2.56
CA ALA A 149 2.60 7.48 -2.13
C ALA A 149 2.78 6.53 -3.32
N ILE A 150 3.91 5.84 -3.36
CA ILE A 150 4.10 4.66 -4.21
C ILE A 150 3.96 3.40 -3.35
N LEU A 151 2.84 2.71 -3.52
CA LEU A 151 2.46 1.56 -2.71
C LEU A 151 3.31 0.33 -3.07
N LYS A 152 3.91 -0.31 -2.06
CA LYS A 152 4.67 -1.56 -2.21
C LYS A 152 3.88 -2.81 -1.81
N THR A 153 2.59 -2.65 -1.52
CA THR A 153 1.72 -3.73 -1.06
C THR A 153 1.40 -4.75 -2.16
N PHE A 154 1.65 -4.46 -3.45
CA PHE A 154 1.40 -5.38 -4.54
C PHE A 154 2.14 -6.73 -4.39
N TRP A 155 3.47 -6.69 -4.24
CA TRP A 155 4.28 -7.90 -4.09
C TRP A 155 3.97 -8.65 -2.79
N LEU A 156 3.72 -7.89 -1.71
CA LEU A 156 3.31 -8.47 -0.44
C LEU A 156 1.98 -9.22 -0.58
N ARG A 157 1.01 -8.66 -1.29
CA ARG A 157 -0.29 -9.32 -1.55
C ARG A 157 -0.13 -10.61 -2.36
N ILE A 158 0.78 -10.64 -3.34
CA ILE A 158 1.09 -11.86 -4.11
C ILE A 158 1.66 -12.93 -3.18
N ILE A 159 2.66 -12.59 -2.38
CA ILE A 159 3.29 -13.51 -1.42
C ILE A 159 2.24 -14.04 -0.44
N GLN A 160 1.46 -13.16 0.17
CA GLN A 160 0.40 -13.51 1.10
C GLN A 160 -0.66 -14.43 0.46
N ARG A 161 -1.04 -14.20 -0.81
CA ARG A 161 -1.98 -15.06 -1.53
C ARG A 161 -1.39 -16.46 -1.75
N CYS A 162 -0.12 -16.54 -2.14
CA CYS A 162 0.57 -17.82 -2.28
C CYS A 162 0.69 -18.56 -0.95
N TRP A 163 1.01 -17.87 0.15
CA TRP A 163 1.03 -18.44 1.50
C TRP A 163 -0.32 -18.98 1.93
N ARG A 164 -1.38 -18.19 1.77
CA ARG A 164 -2.74 -18.65 2.09
C ARG A 164 -3.10 -19.91 1.31
N ARG A 165 -2.77 -19.99 0.03
CA ARG A 165 -3.00 -21.19 -0.79
C ARG A 165 -2.30 -22.43 -0.23
N VAL A 166 -1.00 -22.32 0.09
CA VAL A 166 -0.23 -23.44 0.66
C VAL A 166 -0.78 -23.83 2.04
N TYR A 167 -1.07 -22.84 2.88
CA TYR A 167 -1.65 -23.06 4.20
C TYR A 167 -2.99 -23.81 4.10
N TYR A 168 -3.91 -23.37 3.25
CA TYR A 168 -5.20 -24.04 3.08
C TYR A 168 -5.03 -25.45 2.53
N ALA A 169 -4.15 -25.67 1.54
CA ALA A 169 -3.87 -27.01 1.03
C ALA A 169 -3.37 -27.95 2.14
N ARG A 170 -2.44 -27.49 2.99
CA ARG A 170 -1.96 -28.26 4.14
C ARG A 170 -3.06 -28.50 5.17
N LYS A 171 -3.89 -27.48 5.45
CA LYS A 171 -5.02 -27.60 6.38
C LYS A 171 -6.04 -28.63 5.90
N GLU A 172 -6.33 -28.70 4.60
CA GLU A 172 -7.18 -29.73 4.01
C GLU A 172 -6.57 -31.13 4.16
N MET A 173 -5.25 -31.29 3.97
CA MET A 173 -4.56 -32.57 4.17
C MET A 173 -4.55 -33.03 5.64
N LEU A 174 -4.64 -32.09 6.58
CA LEU A 174 -4.75 -32.38 8.02
C LEU A 174 -6.18 -32.72 8.46
N LYS A 175 -7.19 -32.50 7.61
CA LYS A 175 -8.54 -32.96 7.93
C LYS A 175 -8.53 -34.49 7.99
N PRO A 176 -9.19 -35.11 8.97
CA PRO A 176 -9.27 -36.56 9.04
C PRO A 176 -9.89 -37.06 7.72
N PRO A 177 -9.17 -37.86 6.93
CA PRO A 177 -9.74 -38.38 5.70
C PRO A 177 -10.86 -39.34 6.03
N ASN A 178 -11.76 -39.58 5.07
CA ASN A 178 -12.60 -40.77 5.15
C ASN A 178 -11.67 -41.98 5.16
N ILE A 179 -11.63 -42.67 6.30
CA ILE A 179 -10.62 -43.70 6.61
C ILE A 179 -10.60 -44.80 5.54
N ILE A 180 -11.76 -45.09 4.94
CA ILE A 180 -11.93 -46.10 3.88
C ILE A 180 -11.26 -45.65 2.58
N GLN A 181 -11.39 -44.39 2.18
CA GLN A 181 -10.72 -43.88 0.97
C GLN A 181 -9.21 -43.85 1.14
N TYR A 182 -8.73 -43.48 2.33
CA TYR A 182 -7.30 -43.41 2.63
C TYR A 182 -6.65 -44.80 2.60
N LEU A 183 -7.29 -45.80 3.21
CA LEU A 183 -6.82 -47.19 3.19
C LEU A 183 -6.79 -47.75 1.76
N ARG A 184 -7.86 -47.53 0.98
CA ARG A 184 -7.93 -47.97 -0.42
C ARG A 184 -6.80 -47.36 -1.28
N ILE A 185 -6.55 -46.06 -1.16
CA ILE A 185 -5.49 -45.38 -1.91
C ILE A 185 -4.10 -45.90 -1.54
N ARG A 186 -3.86 -46.20 -0.25
CA ARG A 186 -2.60 -46.78 0.24
C ARG A 186 -2.38 -48.20 -0.28
N GLU A 187 -3.43 -49.00 -0.39
CA GLU A 187 -3.36 -50.40 -0.79
C GLU A 187 -3.26 -50.58 -2.31
N THR A 188 -3.90 -49.73 -3.11
CA THR A 188 -3.93 -49.87 -4.57
C THR A 188 -2.94 -48.98 -5.32
N GLY A 189 -2.29 -48.03 -4.65
CA GLY A 189 -1.33 -47.10 -5.24
C GLY A 189 0.12 -47.61 -5.17
N PRO A 190 0.71 -48.16 -6.24
CA PRO A 190 2.09 -48.68 -6.21
C PRO A 190 3.16 -47.61 -5.92
N ASN A 191 2.81 -46.32 -5.97
CA ASN A 191 3.71 -45.18 -5.73
C ASN A 191 3.05 -44.10 -4.85
N TYR A 192 2.28 -44.48 -3.84
CA TYR A 192 1.65 -43.49 -2.96
C TYR A 192 2.71 -42.69 -2.17
N CYS A 193 2.97 -41.46 -2.61
CA CYS A 193 3.83 -40.51 -1.92
C CYS A 193 3.01 -39.26 -1.60
N ILE A 194 2.89 -38.90 -0.33
CA ILE A 194 2.21 -37.67 0.09
C ILE A 194 3.12 -36.50 -0.23
N ARG A 195 2.87 -35.82 -1.36
CA ARG A 195 3.59 -34.60 -1.70
C ARG A 195 3.01 -33.42 -0.93
N ILE A 196 3.62 -33.13 0.23
CA ILE A 196 3.25 -31.96 1.03
C ILE A 196 3.65 -30.69 0.24
N PRO A 197 2.73 -29.73 0.01
CA PRO A 197 3.07 -28.50 -0.67
C PRO A 197 4.17 -27.77 0.11
N SER A 198 5.32 -27.54 -0.52
CA SER A 198 6.46 -26.83 0.06
C SER A 198 6.39 -25.34 -0.26
N ILE A 199 7.08 -24.51 0.53
CA ILE A 199 7.26 -23.08 0.24
C ILE A 199 7.99 -22.88 -1.10
N HIS A 200 8.87 -23.81 -1.48
CA HIS A 200 9.65 -23.75 -2.72
C HIS A 200 8.77 -23.95 -3.97
N GLY A 201 7.66 -24.68 -3.85
CA GLY A 201 6.67 -24.85 -4.93
C GLY A 201 5.71 -23.66 -5.10
N MET A 202 5.81 -22.61 -4.27
CA MET A 202 4.83 -21.52 -4.24
C MET A 202 4.77 -20.67 -5.51
N PHE A 203 5.92 -20.46 -6.17
CA PHE A 203 6.04 -19.58 -7.35
C PHE A 203 6.08 -20.33 -8.69
N TRP A 204 6.16 -21.67 -8.66
CA TRP A 204 6.40 -22.51 -9.84
C TRP A 204 5.20 -23.39 -10.24
N ALA A 205 4.00 -23.09 -9.71
CA ALA A 205 2.80 -23.88 -9.98
C ALA A 205 2.10 -23.55 -11.33
N THR A 206 2.72 -22.78 -12.22
CA THR A 206 2.16 -22.45 -13.55
C THR A 206 2.62 -23.41 -14.66
N SER A 207 3.54 -24.34 -14.42
CA SER A 207 4.13 -25.15 -15.48
C SER A 207 3.36 -26.42 -15.89
N TYR A 208 2.20 -26.72 -15.29
CA TYR A 208 1.46 -27.98 -15.55
C TYR A 208 0.07 -27.80 -16.16
N LEU A 209 -0.27 -26.62 -16.69
CA LEU A 209 -1.54 -26.40 -17.41
C LEU A 209 -1.37 -26.11 -18.91
N ILE A 210 -0.18 -26.28 -19.46
CA ILE A 210 0.07 -26.21 -20.91
C ILE A 210 0.64 -27.56 -21.33
N THR A 211 -0.25 -28.54 -21.44
CA THR A 211 -0.13 -29.78 -22.25
C THR A 211 -1.45 -30.52 -22.04
N GLY A 212 -2.50 -29.98 -22.64
CA GLY A 212 -3.76 -30.65 -22.94
C GLY A 212 -3.96 -30.58 -24.44
#